data_AF-A0A0U4G988-F1
#
_entry.id   AF-A0A0U4G988-F1
#
_cell.length_a   1.000
_cell.length_b   1.000
_cell.length_c   1.000
_cell.angle_alpha   90.00
_cell.angle_beta   90.00
_cell.angle_gamma   90.00
#
_symmetry.space_group_name_H-M   'P 1'
#
loop_
_entity.id
_entity.type
_entity.pdbx_description
1 polymer ?
#
loop_
_entity_poly.entity_id
_entity_poly.type
_entity_poly.pdbx_seq_one_letter_code
_entity_poly.pdbx_strand_id
1 'polypeptide(L)'
;MYIIVEDKIKESIENGDFDNLPGKGKKLNVRDELPGLSPELNQAYKILKNAGFVSEDDGKTKDKDVTQNELMTYATGQEYKHDAKKGKQFDDIVQKRKLHRNKKFPFYRKKIFNKLS
;
A
#
# COMPACT_ATOMS: atom_id res chain seq x y z
N MET A 1 -6.65 5.04 24.48
CA MET A 1 -5.78 5.98 25.21
C MET A 1 -5.10 6.87 24.18
N TYR A 2 -5.75 7.98 23.80
CA TYR A 2 -5.24 8.95 22.83
C TYR A 2 -5.12 10.38 23.40
N ILE A 3 -5.42 10.55 24.70
CA ILE A 3 -5.52 11.86 25.37
C ILE A 3 -4.27 12.73 25.15
N ILE A 4 -3.08 12.14 25.26
CA ILE A 4 -1.81 12.85 25.04
C ILE A 4 -1.68 13.37 23.60
N VAL A 5 -2.15 12.60 22.61
CA VAL A 5 -2.10 13.01 21.19
C VAL A 5 -3.11 14.13 20.94
N GLU A 6 -4.30 14.00 21.52
CA GLU A 6 -5.40 14.93 21.33
C GLU A 6 -5.14 16.29 21.98
N ASP A 7 -4.56 16.29 23.18
CA ASP A 7 -4.13 17.51 23.87
C ASP A 7 -3.03 18.23 23.08
N LYS A 8 -2.09 17.48 22.50
CA LYS A 8 -1.00 18.05 21.70
C LYS A 8 -1.48 18.66 20.37
N ILE A 9 -2.48 18.04 19.74
CA ILE A 9 -3.12 18.61 18.55
C ILE A 9 -3.84 19.92 18.91
N LYS A 10 -4.58 19.96 20.03
CA LYS A 10 -5.26 21.17 20.49
C LYS A 10 -4.28 22.30 20.79
N GLU A 11 -3.20 22.00 21.52
CA GLU A 11 -2.14 22.98 21.81
C GLU A 11 -1.56 23.57 20.52
N SER A 12 -1.25 22.74 19.52
CA SER A 12 -0.77 23.22 18.21
C SER A 12 -1.80 24.05 17.43
N ILE A 13 -3.10 23.75 17.58
CA ILE A 13 -4.17 24.58 17.00
C ILE A 13 -4.21 25.95 17.69
N GLU A 14 -4.15 25.99 19.03
CA GLU A 14 -4.17 27.23 19.81
C GLU A 14 -2.93 28.10 19.54
N ASN A 15 -1.77 27.48 19.36
CA ASN A 15 -0.53 28.16 19.00
C ASN A 15 -0.50 28.68 17.56
N GLY A 16 -1.49 28.31 16.73
CA GLY A 16 -1.53 28.71 15.32
C GLY A 16 -0.49 27.98 14.46
N ASP A 17 0.03 26.83 14.90
CA ASP A 17 1.05 26.06 14.15
C ASP A 17 0.56 25.67 12.74
N PHE A 18 -0.76 25.57 12.56
CA PHE A 18 -1.41 25.25 11.28
C PHE A 18 -1.77 26.49 10.43
N ASP A 19 -1.57 27.72 10.94
CA ASP A 19 -1.98 28.94 10.25
C ASP A 19 -1.10 29.32 9.06
N ASN A 20 0.16 28.89 9.02
CA ASN A 20 1.07 29.21 7.91
C ASN A 20 1.71 27.96 7.31
N LEU A 21 0.92 26.89 7.16
CA LEU A 21 1.39 25.68 6.52
C LEU A 21 1.89 25.94 5.09
N PRO A 22 2.99 25.27 4.68
CA PRO A 22 3.49 25.37 3.32
C PRO A 22 2.40 24.94 2.34
N GLY A 23 1.99 25.87 1.47
CA GLY A 23 0.92 25.64 0.49
C GLY A 23 -0.42 26.29 0.83
N LYS A 24 -0.58 26.94 2.00
CA LYS A 24 -1.80 27.69 2.32
C LYS A 24 -2.11 28.73 1.23
N GLY A 25 -3.34 28.68 0.69
CA GLY A 25 -3.82 29.56 -0.38
C GLY A 25 -3.25 29.28 -1.77
N LYS A 26 -2.31 28.34 -1.94
CA LYS A 26 -1.82 27.94 -3.27
C LYS A 26 -2.83 27.00 -3.94
N LYS A 27 -2.96 27.12 -5.26
CA LYS A 27 -3.79 26.21 -6.05
C LYS A 27 -3.25 24.78 -5.92
N LEU A 28 -4.15 23.83 -5.71
CA LEU A 28 -3.78 22.41 -5.67
C LEU A 28 -3.24 21.99 -7.04
N ASN A 29 -2.15 21.24 -7.06
CA ASN A 29 -1.70 20.58 -8.28
C ASN A 29 -2.58 19.36 -8.55
N VAL A 30 -3.51 19.52 -9.50
CA VAL A 30 -4.46 18.48 -9.93
C VAL A 30 -3.87 17.54 -10.98
N ARG A 31 -2.64 17.79 -11.45
CA ARG A 31 -1.99 16.89 -12.40
C ARG A 31 -1.63 15.59 -11.70
N ASP A 32 -1.76 14.51 -12.46
CA ASP A 32 -1.24 13.20 -12.07
C ASP A 32 0.28 13.29 -11.93
N GLU A 33 0.81 12.66 -10.88
CA GLU A 33 2.26 12.58 -10.65
C GLU A 33 2.91 11.68 -11.71
N LEU A 34 2.22 10.62 -12.12
CA LEU A 34 2.67 9.65 -13.11
C LEU A 34 1.58 9.47 -14.19
N PRO A 35 1.74 10.10 -15.36
CA PRO A 35 0.82 9.93 -16.47
C PRO A 35 0.75 8.46 -16.90
N GLY A 36 -0.46 7.92 -17.12
CA GLY A 36 -0.67 6.54 -17.57
C GLY A 36 -0.96 5.53 -16.46
N LEU A 37 -0.78 5.90 -15.18
CA LEU A 37 -1.27 5.10 -14.06
C LEU A 37 -2.78 5.24 -13.88
N SER A 38 -3.41 4.20 -13.31
CA SER A 38 -4.79 4.32 -12.86
C SER A 38 -4.92 5.40 -11.76
N PRO A 39 -6.09 6.05 -11.62
CA PRO A 39 -6.29 7.10 -10.63
C PRO A 39 -5.92 6.67 -9.20
N GLU A 40 -6.24 5.42 -8.84
CA GLU A 40 -5.96 4.86 -7.53
C GLU A 40 -4.47 4.72 -7.26
N LEU A 41 -3.70 4.23 -8.26
CA LEU A 41 -2.26 4.10 -8.16
C LEU A 41 -1.57 5.47 -8.11
N ASN A 42 -2.04 6.44 -8.89
CA ASN A 42 -1.55 7.81 -8.85
C ASN A 42 -1.75 8.45 -7.48
N GLN A 43 -2.94 8.27 -6.89
CA GLN A 43 -3.24 8.79 -5.57
C GLN A 43 -2.39 8.13 -4.47
N ALA A 44 -2.25 6.80 -4.51
CA ALA A 44 -1.41 6.07 -3.58
C ALA A 44 0.07 6.49 -3.69
N TYR A 45 0.59 6.62 -4.91
CA TYR A 45 1.95 7.12 -5.16
C TYR A 45 2.15 8.53 -4.61
N LYS A 46 1.20 9.45 -4.87
CA LYS A 46 1.25 10.84 -4.40
C LYS A 46 1.28 10.93 -2.88
N ILE A 47 0.47 10.13 -2.19
CA ILE A 47 0.45 10.07 -0.72
C ILE A 47 1.82 9.60 -0.20
N LEU A 48 2.35 8.51 -0.76
CA LEU A 48 3.63 7.94 -0.32
C LEU A 48 4.80 8.90 -0.59
N LYS A 49 4.81 9.58 -1.74
CA LYS A 49 5.80 10.61 -2.09
C LYS A 49 5.75 11.77 -1.10
N ASN A 50 4.56 12.32 -0.84
CA ASN A 50 4.40 13.43 0.10
C ASN A 50 4.77 13.07 1.54
N ALA A 51 4.63 11.79 1.91
CA ALA A 51 5.02 11.28 3.21
C ALA A 51 6.52 10.89 3.31
N GLY A 52 7.30 11.04 2.21
CA GLY A 52 8.73 10.74 2.18
C GLY A 52 9.07 9.25 2.06
N PHE A 53 8.12 8.40 1.66
CA PHE A 53 8.34 6.95 1.48
C PHE A 53 8.82 6.58 0.08
N VAL A 54 8.83 7.53 -0.86
CA VAL A 54 9.36 7.35 -2.22
C VAL A 54 10.63 8.15 -2.34
N SER A 55 11.76 7.51 -2.69
CA SER A 55 13.04 8.20 -2.80
C SER A 55 13.07 9.06 -4.07
N GLU A 56 13.50 10.31 -3.96
CA GLU A 56 13.59 11.21 -5.12
C GLU A 56 14.64 10.76 -6.15
N ASP A 57 15.66 10.00 -5.71
CA ASP A 57 16.74 9.45 -6.54
C ASP A 57 16.37 8.15 -7.27
N ASP A 58 15.14 7.65 -7.11
CA ASP A 58 14.67 6.50 -7.86
C ASP A 58 14.41 6.92 -9.31
N GLY A 59 15.47 7.08 -10.12
CA GLY A 59 15.45 7.39 -11.56
C GLY A 59 14.66 6.39 -12.42
N LYS A 60 14.05 5.39 -11.78
CA LYS A 60 13.05 4.45 -12.30
C LYS A 60 11.65 5.06 -12.45
N THR A 61 11.34 6.15 -11.75
CA THR A 61 9.98 6.73 -11.69
C THR A 61 9.57 7.49 -12.95
N LYS A 62 10.52 7.91 -13.80
CA LYS A 62 10.18 8.70 -15.00
C LYS A 62 9.68 7.88 -16.20
N ASP A 63 10.04 6.59 -16.27
CA ASP A 63 9.79 5.75 -17.45
C ASP A 63 9.19 4.36 -17.13
N LYS A 64 8.76 4.09 -15.88
CA LYS A 64 8.21 2.77 -15.50
C LYS A 64 6.79 2.86 -14.94
N ASP A 65 5.97 1.90 -15.37
CA ASP A 65 4.67 1.58 -14.80
C ASP A 65 4.82 1.20 -13.32
N VAL A 66 4.61 2.17 -12.43
CA VAL A 66 4.61 1.90 -10.99
C VAL A 66 3.47 0.94 -10.66
N THR A 67 3.82 -0.22 -10.10
CA THR A 67 2.86 -1.27 -9.81
C THR A 67 2.35 -1.21 -8.36
N GLN A 68 1.19 -1.80 -8.10
CA GLN A 68 0.64 -1.92 -6.75
C GLN A 68 1.62 -2.55 -5.75
N ASN A 69 2.43 -3.52 -6.18
CA ASN A 69 3.40 -4.20 -5.33
C ASN A 69 4.56 -3.28 -4.94
N GLU A 70 5.00 -2.42 -5.84
CA GLU A 70 6.04 -1.43 -5.56
C GLU A 70 5.54 -0.38 -4.57
N LEU A 71 4.31 0.13 -4.75
CA LEU A 71 3.68 1.03 -3.77
C LEU A 71 3.56 0.38 -2.39
N MET A 72 3.22 -0.90 -2.33
CA MET A 72 3.14 -1.63 -1.07
C MET A 72 4.52 -1.86 -0.44
N THR A 73 5.55 -2.07 -1.27
CA THR A 73 6.94 -2.17 -0.82
C THR A 73 7.39 -0.84 -0.21
N TYR A 74 7.08 0.29 -0.85
CA TYR A 74 7.36 1.62 -0.29
C TYR A 74 6.63 1.85 1.04
N ALA A 75 5.34 1.53 1.11
CA ALA A 75 4.53 1.74 2.32
C ALA A 75 5.00 0.90 3.52
N THR A 76 5.52 -0.31 3.28
CA THR A 76 5.90 -1.26 4.35
C THR A 76 7.39 -1.29 4.65
N GLY A 77 8.23 -0.77 3.75
CA GLY A 77 9.70 -0.89 3.84
C GLY A 77 10.22 -2.33 3.68
N GLN A 78 9.35 -3.27 3.33
CA GLN A 78 9.69 -4.68 3.11
C GLN A 78 9.28 -5.08 1.70
N GLU A 79 10.04 -6.01 1.09
CA GLU A 79 9.72 -6.51 -0.24
C GLU A 79 8.32 -7.16 -0.24
N TYR A 80 7.35 -6.49 -0.87
CA TYR A 80 5.99 -6.98 -0.94
C TYR A 80 5.79 -7.83 -2.20
N LYS A 81 5.64 -9.14 -2.00
CA LYS A 81 5.29 -10.09 -3.07
C LYS A 81 3.82 -10.46 -2.98
N HIS A 82 3.00 -9.85 -3.84
CA HIS A 82 1.62 -10.30 -4.00
C HIS A 82 1.61 -11.61 -4.80
N ASP A 83 1.57 -12.72 -4.08
CA ASP A 83 1.53 -14.08 -4.63
C ASP A 83 0.14 -14.45 -5.19
N ALA A 84 -0.46 -13.58 -6.02
CA ALA A 84 -1.74 -13.84 -6.69
C ALA A 84 -1.74 -15.18 -7.43
N LYS A 85 -0.59 -15.53 -8.02
CA LYS A 85 -0.39 -16.79 -8.74
C LYS A 85 -0.47 -17.99 -7.79
N LYS A 86 0.05 -17.90 -6.56
CA LYS A 86 -0.02 -18.98 -5.56
C LYS A 86 -1.45 -19.16 -5.05
N GLY A 87 -2.17 -18.06 -4.81
CA GLY A 87 -3.60 -18.11 -4.46
C GLY A 87 -4.42 -18.85 -5.51
N LYS A 88 -4.28 -18.45 -6.78
CA LYS A 88 -4.99 -19.06 -7.90
C LYS A 88 -4.65 -20.55 -8.07
N GLN A 89 -3.37 -20.91 -8.01
CA GLN A 89 -2.94 -22.31 -8.09
C GLN A 89 -3.43 -23.16 -6.90
N PHE A 90 -3.44 -22.58 -5.70
CA PHE A 90 -3.97 -23.24 -4.52
C PHE A 90 -5.48 -23.50 -4.66
N ASP A 91 -6.24 -22.49 -5.07
CA ASP A 91 -7.69 -22.61 -5.26
C ASP A 91 -8.02 -23.65 -6.34
N ASP A 92 -7.29 -23.65 -7.45
CA ASP A 92 -7.41 -24.67 -8.50
C ASP A 92 -7.21 -26.09 -7.95
N ILE A 93 -6.19 -26.31 -7.10
CA ILE A 93 -5.92 -27.62 -6.49
C ILE A 93 -7.03 -28.01 -5.50
N VAL A 94 -7.48 -27.07 -4.68
CA VAL A 94 -8.56 -27.29 -3.70
C VAL A 94 -9.86 -27.68 -4.39
N GLN A 95 -10.16 -27.06 -5.54
CA GLN A 95 -11.34 -27.39 -6.34
C GLN A 95 -11.19 -28.71 -7.09
N LYS A 96 -10.09 -28.89 -7.85
CA LYS A 96 -9.84 -30.13 -8.63
C LYS A 96 -9.85 -31.38 -7.77
N ARG A 97 -9.26 -31.32 -6.57
CA ARG A 97 -9.18 -32.45 -5.64
C ARG A 97 -10.31 -32.46 -4.60
N LYS A 98 -11.26 -31.53 -4.69
CA LYS A 98 -12.38 -31.36 -3.74
C LYS A 98 -11.92 -31.38 -2.28
N LEU A 99 -10.75 -30.79 -1.99
CA LEU A 99 -10.14 -30.84 -0.66
C LEU A 99 -11.01 -30.16 0.40
N HIS A 100 -11.82 -29.18 0.00
CA HIS A 100 -12.83 -28.54 0.85
C HIS A 100 -13.84 -29.54 1.47
N ARG A 101 -14.04 -30.72 0.84
CA ARG A 101 -14.93 -31.77 1.37
C ARG A 101 -14.25 -32.65 2.43
N ASN A 102 -12.92 -32.63 2.49
CA ASN A 102 -12.18 -33.44 3.45
C ASN A 102 -12.12 -32.73 4.81
N LYS A 103 -12.66 -33.37 5.86
CA LYS A 103 -12.67 -32.84 7.24
C LYS A 103 -11.28 -32.53 7.80
N LYS A 104 -10.22 -33.16 7.27
CA LYS A 104 -8.84 -32.91 7.69
C LYS A 104 -8.18 -31.74 6.95
N PHE A 105 -8.76 -31.26 5.86
CA PHE A 105 -8.18 -30.18 5.05
C PHE A 105 -7.89 -28.89 5.82
N PRO A 106 -8.76 -28.38 6.73
CA PRO A 106 -8.46 -27.18 7.51
C PRO A 106 -7.13 -27.25 8.26
N PHE A 107 -6.77 -28.42 8.79
CA PHE A 107 -5.52 -28.65 9.52
C PHE A 107 -4.27 -28.60 8.64
N TYR A 108 -4.41 -28.90 7.34
CA TYR A 108 -3.30 -28.92 6.38
C TYR A 108 -3.33 -27.75 5.40
N ARG A 109 -4.39 -26.94 5.38
CA ARG A 109 -4.59 -25.81 4.44
C ARG A 109 -3.34 -24.93 4.34
N LYS A 110 -2.83 -24.48 5.49
CA LYS A 110 -1.63 -23.61 5.58
C LYS A 110 -0.37 -24.31 5.07
N LYS A 111 -0.18 -25.58 5.42
CA LYS A 111 0.99 -26.37 4.96
C LYS A 111 0.97 -26.59 3.45
N ILE A 112 -0.21 -26.88 2.88
CA ILE A 112 -0.40 -27.06 1.43
C ILE A 112 -0.14 -25.74 0.71
N PHE A 113 -0.70 -24.63 1.20
CA PHE A 113 -0.48 -23.30 0.64
C PHE A 113 1.00 -22.92 0.61
N ASN A 114 1.72 -23.11 1.73
CA ASN A 114 3.14 -22.76 1.83
C ASN A 114 4.06 -23.63 0.95
N LYS A 115 3.65 -24.87 0.64
CA LYS A 115 4.43 -25.80 -0.20
C LYS A 115 4.24 -25.58 -1.70
N LEU A 116 3.27 -24.75 -2.09
CA LEU A 116 3.09 -24.29 -3.47
C LEU A 116 3.99 -23.07 -3.80
N SER A 117 4.83 -22.67 -2.84
CA SER A 117 5.82 -21.60 -3.01
C SER A 117 7.07 -22.05 -3.75
#